data_AF-A0A968HV01-F1
#
_entry.id   AF-A0A968HV01-F1
#
_cell.length_a   1.000
_cell.length_b   1.000
_cell.length_c   1.000
_cell.angle_alpha   90.00
_cell.angle_beta   90.00
_cell.angle_gamma   90.00
#
_symmetry.space_group_name_H-M   'P 1'
#
loop_
_entity.id
_entity.type
_entity.pdbx_description
1 polymer ?
#
loop_
_entity_poly.entity_id
_entity_poly.type
_entity_poly.pdbx_seq_one_letter_code
_entity_poly.pdbx_strand_id
1 'polypeptide(L)'
;MVERLTELLRSREAGVVAHFYMDAELQGVLYACDWPHIHVSDSLVMADRGVAMARAGAREIIVLGVDFMSENVRAMLDAAGLHEVGCWRVAADPIGCSLAESAETAAYAAYLAKAAATPKSLHVVYINTSLRTKAQAHHQVPTITCTSSNVVRTILQAFAQEPEAHVWFGPDTYMGQNLATLFATLVELDDAAIRALHPAHSRETIRALLPRFHYFEQGNCVVHHMFGAQVVAKVEREYADVDVTAHLEVPGEMFALALRAQQRAGVSLARPRTF
;
A
#
# COMPACT_ATOMS: atom_id res chain seq x y z
N MET A 1 -23.80 16.98 -17.07
CA MET A 1 -22.60 16.10 -17.14
C MET A 1 -22.80 14.81 -16.37
N VAL A 2 -23.17 14.87 -15.08
CA VAL A 2 -23.47 13.71 -14.22
C VAL A 2 -24.54 12.79 -14.82
N GLU A 3 -25.67 13.35 -15.29
CA GLU A 3 -26.74 12.57 -15.94
C GLU A 3 -26.22 11.79 -17.15
N ARG A 4 -25.52 12.46 -18.07
CA ARG A 4 -24.90 11.82 -19.24
C ARG A 4 -23.93 10.70 -18.86
N LEU A 5 -23.10 10.90 -17.85
CA LEU A 5 -22.19 9.86 -17.36
C LEU A 5 -22.99 8.66 -16.83
N THR A 6 -24.01 8.93 -16.02
CA THR A 6 -24.89 7.92 -15.44
C THR A 6 -25.59 7.08 -16.52
N GLU A 7 -26.12 7.72 -17.55
CA GLU A 7 -26.75 7.05 -18.70
C GLU A 7 -25.76 6.18 -19.47
N LEU A 8 -24.52 6.66 -19.67
CA LEU A 8 -23.47 5.88 -20.32
C LEU A 8 -23.09 4.65 -19.50
N LEU A 9 -22.85 4.81 -18.19
CA LEU A 9 -22.52 3.69 -17.30
C LEU A 9 -23.64 2.66 -17.28
N ARG A 10 -24.89 3.11 -17.21
CA ARG A 10 -26.07 2.23 -17.23
C ARG A 10 -26.21 1.48 -18.56
N SER A 11 -26.10 2.18 -19.69
CA SER A 11 -26.25 1.57 -21.02
C SER A 11 -25.15 0.56 -21.36
N ARG A 12 -23.97 0.70 -20.75
CA ARG A 12 -22.83 -0.21 -20.90
C ARG A 12 -22.77 -1.28 -19.82
N GLU A 13 -23.65 -1.21 -18.81
CA GLU A 13 -23.54 -2.02 -17.59
C GLU A 13 -22.11 -1.90 -17.00
N ALA A 14 -21.55 -0.70 -16.98
CA ALA A 14 -20.17 -0.45 -16.61
C ALA A 14 -20.05 -0.10 -15.13
N GLY A 15 -19.20 -0.82 -14.40
CA GLY A 15 -18.74 -0.45 -13.07
C GLY A 15 -17.57 0.51 -13.13
N VAL A 16 -17.43 1.36 -12.10
CA VAL A 16 -16.31 2.28 -11.92
C VAL A 16 -15.71 2.06 -10.55
N VAL A 17 -14.41 1.78 -10.54
CA VAL A 17 -13.60 1.78 -9.32
C VAL A 17 -12.57 2.88 -9.42
N ALA A 18 -12.48 3.72 -8.39
CA ALA A 18 -11.63 4.88 -8.38
C ALA A 18 -10.77 4.93 -7.12
N HIS A 19 -9.55 5.43 -7.26
CA HIS A 19 -8.66 5.60 -6.11
C HIS A 19 -8.90 6.93 -5.39
N PHE A 20 -8.56 7.02 -4.10
CA PHE A 20 -8.78 8.22 -3.28
C PHE A 20 -8.05 9.49 -3.77
N TYR A 21 -6.96 9.34 -4.52
CA TYR A 21 -6.18 10.48 -5.02
C TYR A 21 -6.74 11.12 -6.31
N MET A 22 -7.89 10.64 -6.81
CA MET A 22 -8.49 11.21 -8.01
C MET A 22 -8.89 12.66 -7.72
N ASP A 23 -8.90 13.49 -8.75
CA ASP A 23 -9.25 14.90 -8.60
C ASP A 23 -10.61 15.09 -7.86
N ALA A 24 -10.69 16.13 -7.03
CA ALA A 24 -11.86 16.37 -6.18
C ALA A 24 -13.14 16.60 -7.01
N GLU A 25 -13.03 17.26 -8.17
CA GLU A 25 -14.17 17.47 -9.06
C GLU A 25 -14.64 16.13 -9.64
N LEU A 26 -13.71 15.27 -10.05
CA LEU A 26 -14.03 13.93 -10.52
C LEU A 26 -14.71 13.09 -9.43
N GLN A 27 -14.17 13.08 -8.20
CA GLN A 27 -14.82 12.38 -7.09
C GLN A 27 -16.23 12.94 -6.83
N GLY A 28 -16.40 14.26 -6.84
CA GLY A 28 -17.71 14.89 -6.70
C GLY A 28 -18.72 14.43 -7.76
N VAL A 29 -18.28 14.31 -9.01
CA VAL A 29 -19.10 13.78 -10.12
C VAL A 29 -19.47 12.31 -9.88
N LEU A 30 -18.51 11.48 -9.46
CA LEU A 30 -18.75 10.05 -9.18
C LEU A 30 -19.74 9.85 -8.02
N TYR A 31 -19.63 10.66 -6.96
CA TYR A 31 -20.57 10.62 -5.82
C TYR A 31 -21.97 11.12 -6.18
N ALA A 32 -22.09 12.03 -7.16
CA ALA A 32 -23.37 12.55 -7.60
C ALA A 32 -24.13 11.60 -8.55
N CYS A 33 -23.45 10.59 -9.12
CA CYS A 33 -24.08 9.58 -9.97
C CYS A 33 -24.96 8.62 -9.15
N ASP A 34 -26.15 8.32 -9.65
CA ASP A 34 -27.09 7.38 -9.00
C ASP A 34 -26.82 5.90 -9.35
N TRP A 35 -25.76 5.63 -10.11
CA TRP A 35 -25.43 4.30 -10.59
C TRP A 35 -24.80 3.45 -9.48
N PRO A 36 -25.34 2.25 -9.16
CA PRO A 36 -24.92 1.48 -7.98
C PRO A 36 -23.53 0.85 -8.10
N HIS A 37 -22.94 0.80 -9.30
CA HIS A 37 -21.61 0.21 -9.52
C HIS A 37 -20.53 1.29 -9.60
N ILE A 38 -20.49 2.20 -8.63
CA ILE A 38 -19.41 3.18 -8.47
C ILE A 38 -18.83 3.04 -7.06
N HIS A 39 -17.50 2.98 -6.95
CA HIS A 39 -16.83 2.92 -5.66
C HIS A 39 -15.49 3.67 -5.66
N VAL A 40 -15.25 4.48 -4.63
CA VAL A 40 -13.97 5.16 -4.39
C VAL A 40 -13.31 4.51 -3.19
N SER A 41 -12.08 3.98 -3.35
CA SER A 41 -11.39 3.24 -2.29
C SER A 41 -9.86 3.19 -2.47
N ASP A 42 -9.16 2.46 -1.61
CA ASP A 42 -7.77 2.07 -1.85
C ASP A 42 -7.63 1.00 -2.95
N SER A 43 -6.39 0.75 -3.38
CA SER A 43 -6.07 -0.12 -4.51
C SER A 43 -6.43 -1.60 -4.34
N LEU A 44 -6.46 -2.12 -3.11
CA LEU A 44 -6.85 -3.51 -2.85
C LEU A 44 -8.36 -3.65 -2.93
N VAL A 45 -9.08 -2.75 -2.24
CA VAL A 45 -10.54 -2.73 -2.23
C VAL A 45 -11.10 -2.50 -3.64
N MET A 46 -10.42 -1.74 -4.49
CA MET A 46 -10.84 -1.54 -5.89
C MET A 46 -10.99 -2.86 -6.66
N ALA A 47 -10.06 -3.81 -6.48
CA ALA A 47 -10.12 -5.08 -7.20
C ALA A 47 -11.27 -5.97 -6.69
N ASP A 48 -11.43 -6.08 -5.37
CA ASP A 48 -12.54 -6.82 -4.75
C ASP A 48 -13.91 -6.24 -5.15
N ARG A 49 -14.01 -4.91 -5.21
CA ARG A 49 -15.23 -4.22 -5.64
C ARG A 49 -15.50 -4.43 -7.12
N GLY A 50 -14.47 -4.44 -7.97
CA GLY A 50 -14.60 -4.80 -9.38
C GLY A 50 -15.21 -6.19 -9.57
N VAL A 51 -14.72 -7.18 -8.83
CA VAL A 51 -15.28 -8.55 -8.84
C VAL A 51 -16.73 -8.56 -8.34
N ALA A 52 -17.04 -7.83 -7.26
CA ALA A 52 -18.40 -7.76 -6.73
C ALA A 52 -19.38 -7.09 -7.72
N MET A 53 -18.97 -6.02 -8.38
CA MET A 53 -19.76 -5.34 -9.42
C MET A 53 -20.00 -6.26 -10.61
N ALA A 54 -18.97 -6.96 -11.08
CA ALA A 54 -19.08 -7.93 -12.17
C ALA A 54 -20.06 -9.06 -11.85
N ARG A 55 -19.98 -9.64 -10.65
CA ARG A 55 -20.94 -10.65 -10.16
C ARG A 55 -22.38 -10.11 -10.05
N ALA A 56 -22.52 -8.80 -9.85
CA ALA A 56 -23.81 -8.12 -9.80
C ALA A 56 -24.32 -7.68 -11.18
N GLY A 57 -23.63 -8.04 -12.27
CA GLY A 57 -24.09 -7.81 -13.65
C GLY A 57 -23.30 -6.76 -14.43
N ALA A 58 -22.24 -6.17 -13.85
CA ALA A 58 -21.39 -5.26 -14.62
C ALA A 58 -20.59 -6.02 -15.69
N ARG A 59 -20.65 -5.56 -16.95
CA ARG A 59 -19.91 -6.16 -18.08
C ARG A 59 -18.55 -5.53 -18.30
N GLU A 60 -18.35 -4.33 -17.79
CA GLU A 60 -17.10 -3.58 -17.91
C GLU A 60 -16.74 -2.99 -16.54
N ILE A 61 -15.46 -2.96 -16.22
CA ILE A 61 -14.92 -2.28 -15.05
C ILE A 61 -13.94 -1.21 -15.54
N ILE A 62 -14.29 0.04 -15.30
CA ILE A 62 -13.43 1.20 -15.57
C ILE A 62 -12.64 1.51 -14.31
N VAL A 63 -11.32 1.55 -14.44
CA VAL A 63 -10.38 1.77 -13.35
C VAL A 63 -9.84 3.19 -13.45
N LEU A 64 -10.21 4.02 -12.49
CA LEU A 64 -9.72 5.40 -12.34
C LEU A 64 -8.53 5.39 -11.37
N GLY A 65 -7.35 5.11 -11.93
CA GLY A 65 -6.10 4.99 -11.20
C GLY A 65 -4.91 4.84 -12.14
N VAL A 66 -3.81 4.31 -11.62
CA VAL A 66 -2.57 4.03 -12.37
C VAL A 66 -2.59 2.61 -12.93
N ASP A 67 -1.64 2.29 -13.81
CA ASP A 67 -1.65 1.06 -14.59
C ASP A 67 -1.66 -0.20 -13.71
N PHE A 68 -0.85 -0.27 -12.66
CA PHE A 68 -0.81 -1.46 -11.79
C PHE A 68 -2.14 -1.73 -11.07
N MET A 69 -2.96 -0.69 -10.81
CA MET A 69 -4.28 -0.88 -10.20
C MET A 69 -5.24 -1.54 -11.20
N SER A 70 -5.13 -1.17 -12.48
CA SER A 70 -5.88 -1.77 -13.57
C SER A 70 -5.45 -3.22 -13.81
N GLU A 71 -4.15 -3.48 -13.77
CA GLU A 71 -3.59 -4.83 -13.80
C GLU A 71 -4.13 -5.69 -12.65
N ASN A 72 -4.16 -5.15 -11.43
CA ASN A 72 -4.67 -5.86 -10.25
C ASN A 72 -6.16 -6.22 -10.40
N VAL A 73 -6.99 -5.28 -10.86
CA VAL A 73 -8.42 -5.54 -11.12
C VAL A 73 -8.60 -6.64 -12.17
N ARG A 74 -7.87 -6.57 -13.29
CA ARG A 74 -7.90 -7.64 -14.32
C ARG A 74 -7.50 -8.99 -13.74
N ALA A 75 -6.40 -9.06 -13.00
CA ALA A 75 -5.95 -10.32 -12.38
C ALA A 75 -6.98 -10.92 -11.42
N MET A 76 -7.66 -10.08 -10.62
CA MET A 76 -8.69 -10.55 -9.69
C MET A 76 -9.99 -10.99 -10.40
N LEU A 77 -10.37 -10.33 -11.49
CA LEU A 77 -11.45 -10.79 -12.35
C LEU A 77 -11.12 -12.16 -12.96
N ASP A 78 -9.89 -12.34 -13.47
CA ASP A 78 -9.43 -13.63 -14.00
C ASP A 78 -9.42 -14.73 -12.93
N ALA A 79 -8.90 -14.44 -11.73
CA ALA A 79 -8.89 -15.39 -10.62
C ALA A 79 -10.31 -15.77 -10.16
N ALA A 80 -11.29 -14.88 -10.35
CA ALA A 80 -12.70 -15.13 -10.07
C ALA A 80 -13.44 -15.83 -11.24
N GLY A 81 -12.78 -16.14 -12.35
CA GLY A 81 -13.36 -16.78 -13.53
C GLY A 81 -14.19 -15.85 -14.43
N LEU A 82 -14.03 -14.53 -14.29
CA LEU A 82 -14.79 -13.48 -14.99
C LEU A 82 -13.97 -12.93 -16.17
N HIS A 83 -13.55 -13.82 -17.06
CA HIS A 83 -12.66 -13.49 -18.18
C HIS A 83 -13.33 -12.60 -19.24
N GLU A 84 -14.65 -12.69 -19.36
CA GLU A 84 -15.48 -11.95 -20.31
C GLU A 84 -15.71 -10.49 -19.92
N VAL A 85 -15.49 -10.12 -18.66
CA VAL A 85 -15.70 -8.76 -18.16
C VAL A 85 -14.57 -7.86 -18.67
N GLY A 86 -14.90 -6.78 -19.37
CA GLY A 86 -13.93 -5.80 -19.83
C GLY A 86 -13.28 -5.07 -18.65
N CYS A 87 -11.97 -4.81 -18.71
CA CYS A 87 -11.26 -4.02 -17.70
C CYS A 87 -10.50 -2.89 -18.40
N TRP A 88 -10.85 -1.65 -18.10
CA TRP A 88 -10.42 -0.47 -18.86
C TRP A 88 -9.71 0.52 -17.97
N ARG A 89 -8.55 1.02 -18.43
CA ARG A 89 -7.90 2.23 -17.89
C ARG A 89 -8.29 3.45 -18.73
N VAL A 90 -8.08 4.65 -18.19
CA VAL A 90 -8.62 5.89 -18.78
C VAL A 90 -7.71 6.65 -19.74
N ALA A 91 -6.51 6.12 -20.02
CA ALA A 91 -5.60 6.70 -21.00
C ALA A 91 -5.05 5.62 -21.93
N ALA A 92 -4.68 6.00 -23.15
CA ALA A 92 -3.91 5.14 -24.05
C ALA A 92 -2.42 5.14 -23.70
N ASP A 93 -1.90 6.26 -23.21
CA ASP A 93 -0.53 6.36 -22.72
C ASP A 93 -0.39 5.75 -21.31
N PRO A 94 0.78 5.23 -20.92
CA PRO A 94 1.01 4.69 -19.58
C PRO A 94 0.67 5.70 -18.48
N ILE A 95 -0.01 5.23 -17.44
CA ILE A 95 -0.31 6.00 -16.23
C ILE A 95 0.61 5.48 -15.12
N GLY A 96 1.80 6.08 -15.05
CA GLY A 96 2.91 5.60 -14.23
C GLY A 96 2.78 5.82 -12.72
N CYS A 97 3.63 5.13 -11.98
CA CYS A 97 3.83 5.30 -10.55
C CYS A 97 5.33 5.19 -10.27
N SER A 98 5.93 6.24 -9.72
CA SER A 98 7.37 6.30 -9.39
C SER A 98 7.88 5.09 -8.59
N LEU A 99 7.07 4.55 -7.68
CA LEU A 99 7.40 3.34 -6.95
C LEU A 99 7.40 2.08 -7.83
N ALA A 100 6.42 1.94 -8.71
CA ALA A 100 6.35 0.81 -9.63
C ALA A 100 7.55 0.81 -10.59
N GLU A 101 7.92 1.98 -11.10
CA GLU A 101 9.10 2.20 -11.93
C GLU A 101 10.39 1.86 -11.18
N SER A 102 10.50 2.26 -9.91
CA SER A 102 11.67 1.94 -9.07
C SER A 102 11.89 0.43 -8.91
N ALA A 103 10.79 -0.34 -8.87
CA ALA A 103 10.83 -1.80 -8.76
C ALA A 103 11.20 -2.53 -10.07
N GLU A 104 11.24 -1.81 -11.19
CA GLU A 104 11.65 -2.33 -12.51
C GLU A 104 13.13 -2.03 -12.84
N THR A 105 13.83 -1.35 -11.93
CA THR A 105 15.23 -0.99 -12.11
C THR A 105 16.18 -2.18 -11.92
N ALA A 106 17.38 -2.07 -12.50
CA ALA A 106 18.47 -3.01 -12.26
C ALA A 106 18.87 -3.08 -10.77
N ALA A 107 18.72 -1.97 -10.03
CA ALA A 107 18.97 -1.94 -8.60
C ALA A 107 18.00 -2.83 -7.82
N TYR A 108 16.70 -2.81 -8.18
CA TYR A 108 15.72 -3.70 -7.56
C TYR A 108 15.97 -5.17 -7.91
N ALA A 109 16.38 -5.47 -9.15
CA ALA A 109 16.78 -6.81 -9.54
C ALA A 109 17.99 -7.32 -8.73
N ALA A 110 19.01 -6.47 -8.51
CA ALA A 110 20.16 -6.80 -7.67
C ALA A 110 19.76 -7.00 -6.19
N TYR A 111 18.81 -6.21 -5.70
CA TYR A 111 18.23 -6.37 -4.36
C TYR A 111 17.54 -7.73 -4.19
N LEU A 112 16.71 -8.15 -5.16
CA LEU A 112 16.08 -9.47 -5.17
C LEU A 112 17.10 -10.62 -5.29
N ALA A 113 18.15 -10.44 -6.10
CA ALA A 113 19.23 -11.43 -6.20
C ALA A 113 19.96 -11.63 -4.87
N LYS A 114 20.21 -10.55 -4.11
CA LYS A 114 20.77 -10.61 -2.75
C LYS A 114 19.83 -11.33 -1.79
N ALA A 115 18.52 -11.07 -1.89
CA ALA A 115 17.51 -11.78 -1.13
C ALA A 115 17.51 -13.28 -1.45
N ALA A 116 17.53 -13.67 -2.73
CA ALA A 116 17.56 -15.06 -3.16
C ALA A 116 18.81 -15.82 -2.67
N ALA A 117 19.95 -15.13 -2.57
CA ALA A 117 21.19 -15.70 -2.03
C ALA A 117 21.20 -15.84 -0.50
N THR A 118 20.23 -15.23 0.20
CA THR A 118 20.13 -15.28 1.66
C THR A 118 19.21 -16.42 2.08
N PRO A 119 19.65 -17.34 2.98
CA PRO A 119 18.81 -18.43 3.45
C PRO A 119 17.54 -17.92 4.13
N LYS A 120 16.43 -18.64 3.95
CA LYS A 120 15.12 -18.32 4.56
C LYS A 120 14.63 -16.91 4.23
N SER A 121 14.90 -16.43 3.03
CA SER A 121 14.38 -15.14 2.58
C SER A 121 12.90 -15.20 2.25
N LEU A 122 12.20 -14.15 2.67
CA LEU A 122 10.84 -13.83 2.29
C LEU A 122 10.81 -12.39 1.80
N HIS A 123 10.27 -12.19 0.61
CA HIS A 123 10.08 -10.86 0.05
C HIS A 123 8.66 -10.37 0.32
N VAL A 124 8.53 -9.17 0.86
CA VAL A 124 7.24 -8.49 1.08
C VAL A 124 7.21 -7.30 0.13
N VAL A 125 6.44 -7.45 -0.95
CA VAL A 125 6.33 -6.42 -2.00
C VAL A 125 5.13 -5.54 -1.75
N TYR A 126 5.32 -4.23 -1.84
CA TYR A 126 4.22 -3.27 -1.76
C TYR A 126 3.38 -3.30 -3.03
N ILE A 127 2.07 -3.10 -2.90
CA ILE A 127 1.10 -3.24 -4.00
C ILE A 127 1.39 -2.31 -5.17
N ASN A 128 2.03 -1.16 -4.92
CA ASN A 128 2.45 -0.15 -5.90
C ASN A 128 3.64 -0.62 -6.76
N THR A 129 3.47 -1.75 -7.43
CA THR A 129 4.42 -2.43 -8.33
C THR A 129 3.65 -3.11 -9.46
N SER A 130 4.25 -3.29 -10.64
CA SER A 130 3.56 -4.02 -11.73
C SER A 130 3.38 -5.52 -11.40
N LEU A 131 2.39 -6.16 -12.03
CA LEU A 131 2.22 -7.62 -11.91
C LEU A 131 3.44 -8.38 -12.41
N ARG A 132 4.10 -7.88 -13.46
CA ARG A 132 5.33 -8.44 -13.98
C ARG A 132 6.42 -8.48 -12.91
N THR A 133 6.64 -7.36 -12.22
CA THR A 133 7.62 -7.29 -11.12
C THR A 133 7.27 -8.24 -9.99
N LYS A 134 5.99 -8.34 -9.60
CA LYS A 134 5.54 -9.30 -8.58
C LYS A 134 5.83 -10.76 -9.00
N ALA A 135 5.53 -11.12 -10.23
CA ALA A 135 5.76 -12.46 -10.77
C ALA A 135 7.27 -12.78 -10.85
N GLN A 136 8.09 -11.84 -11.32
CA GLN A 136 9.54 -11.99 -11.40
C GLN A 136 10.19 -12.09 -10.01
N ALA A 137 9.69 -11.32 -9.03
CA ALA A 137 10.13 -11.43 -7.65
C ALA A 137 9.76 -12.78 -7.06
N HIS A 138 8.50 -13.21 -7.22
CA HIS A 138 8.01 -14.50 -6.70
C HIS A 138 8.77 -15.70 -7.29
N HIS A 139 9.18 -15.62 -8.56
CA HIS A 139 10.00 -16.64 -9.19
C HIS A 139 11.39 -16.79 -8.55
N GLN A 140 11.95 -15.71 -7.99
CA GLN A 140 13.28 -15.70 -7.39
C GLN A 140 13.26 -15.93 -5.87
N VAL A 141 12.29 -15.33 -5.18
CA VAL A 141 12.15 -15.34 -3.73
C VAL A 141 10.67 -15.47 -3.40
N PRO A 142 10.27 -16.34 -2.44
CA PRO A 142 8.89 -16.38 -1.96
C PRO A 142 8.39 -14.97 -1.65
N THR A 143 7.35 -14.54 -2.36
CA THR A 143 6.89 -13.14 -2.36
C THR A 143 5.44 -13.04 -1.89
N ILE A 144 5.18 -12.16 -0.93
CA ILE A 144 3.85 -11.77 -0.44
C ILE A 144 3.61 -10.31 -0.82
N THR A 145 2.42 -9.99 -1.35
CA THR A 145 2.02 -8.60 -1.62
C THR A 145 1.33 -7.98 -0.39
N CYS A 146 1.61 -6.71 -0.11
CA CYS A 146 1.03 -5.95 1.00
C CYS A 146 0.56 -4.54 0.56
N THR A 147 -0.25 -3.91 1.40
CA THR A 147 -0.64 -2.49 1.31
C THR A 147 -0.10 -1.73 2.53
N SER A 148 -0.16 -0.39 2.52
CA SER A 148 0.23 0.43 3.67
C SER A 148 -0.60 0.09 4.91
N SER A 149 -1.87 -0.27 4.72
CA SER A 149 -2.79 -0.64 5.80
C SER A 149 -2.52 -2.01 6.44
N ASN A 150 -1.83 -2.93 5.75
CA ASN A 150 -1.60 -4.29 6.27
C ASN A 150 -0.12 -4.69 6.43
N VAL A 151 0.83 -3.90 5.94
CA VAL A 151 2.26 -4.27 5.87
C VAL A 151 2.85 -4.69 7.22
N VAL A 152 2.54 -3.97 8.32
CA VAL A 152 3.01 -4.32 9.67
C VAL A 152 2.50 -5.71 10.06
N ARG A 153 1.20 -5.96 9.89
CA ARG A 153 0.59 -7.25 10.21
C ARG A 153 1.15 -8.37 9.33
N THR A 154 1.36 -8.10 8.05
CA THR A 154 1.92 -9.06 7.08
C THR A 154 3.33 -9.49 7.49
N ILE A 155 4.20 -8.53 7.84
CA ILE A 155 5.58 -8.82 8.28
C ILE A 155 5.58 -9.63 9.58
N LEU A 156 4.80 -9.20 10.57
CA LEU A 156 4.70 -9.90 11.86
C LEU A 156 4.16 -11.32 11.68
N GLN A 157 3.05 -11.48 10.96
CA GLN A 157 2.45 -12.79 10.71
C GLN A 157 3.42 -13.74 9.99
N ALA A 158 4.16 -13.24 9.01
CA ALA A 158 5.17 -14.02 8.31
C ALA A 158 6.32 -14.43 9.22
N PHE A 159 6.85 -13.50 10.03
CA PHE A 159 7.93 -13.77 10.96
C PHE A 159 7.51 -14.69 12.12
N ALA A 160 6.23 -14.69 12.50
CA ALA A 160 5.69 -15.67 13.44
C ALA A 160 5.65 -17.10 12.86
N GLN A 161 5.42 -17.23 11.56
CA GLN A 161 5.36 -18.53 10.86
C GLN A 161 6.76 -19.07 10.54
N GLU A 162 7.70 -18.20 10.18
CA GLU A 162 9.11 -18.54 9.99
C GLU A 162 10.00 -17.60 10.83
N PRO A 163 10.23 -17.92 12.12
CA PRO A 163 11.01 -17.08 13.03
C PRO A 163 12.47 -16.89 12.64
N GLU A 164 12.97 -17.70 11.70
CA GLU A 164 14.32 -17.60 11.14
C GLU A 164 14.38 -16.78 9.84
N ALA A 165 13.24 -16.24 9.36
CA ALA A 165 13.16 -15.57 8.07
C ALA A 165 13.97 -14.26 8.02
N HIS A 166 14.56 -14.01 6.85
CA HIS A 166 15.02 -12.69 6.43
C HIS A 166 13.92 -12.03 5.61
N VAL A 167 13.34 -10.95 6.14
CA VAL A 167 12.26 -10.22 5.48
C VAL A 167 12.88 -9.12 4.61
N TRP A 168 12.53 -9.11 3.32
CA TRP A 168 12.99 -8.13 2.35
C TRP A 168 11.80 -7.31 1.87
N PHE A 169 11.71 -6.05 2.30
CA PHE A 169 10.62 -5.15 1.94
C PHE A 169 10.98 -4.25 0.75
N GLY A 170 10.02 -3.91 -0.11
CA GLY A 170 10.23 -2.95 -1.19
C GLY A 170 8.95 -2.63 -1.98
N PRO A 171 8.99 -1.64 -2.88
CA PRO A 171 10.15 -0.83 -3.27
C PRO A 171 10.25 0.52 -2.53
N ASP A 172 9.39 0.79 -1.55
CA ASP A 172 9.37 2.10 -0.90
C ASP A 172 10.43 2.21 0.21
N THR A 173 11.45 3.03 -0.01
CA THR A 173 12.55 3.32 0.90
C THR A 173 12.06 3.91 2.22
N TYR A 174 11.15 4.88 2.16
CA TYR A 174 10.68 5.58 3.35
C TYR A 174 9.80 4.68 4.19
N MET A 175 8.89 3.93 3.57
CA MET A 175 8.09 2.92 4.27
C MET A 175 8.99 1.85 4.90
N GLY A 176 10.03 1.38 4.20
CA GLY A 176 11.02 0.46 4.77
C GLY A 176 11.71 1.02 6.01
N GLN A 177 12.23 2.24 5.92
CA GLN A 177 12.88 2.93 7.04
C GLN A 177 11.92 3.19 8.22
N ASN A 178 10.69 3.60 7.93
CA ASN A 178 9.65 3.87 8.91
C ASN A 178 9.19 2.59 9.61
N LEU A 179 9.10 1.46 8.89
CA LEU A 179 8.84 0.14 9.48
C LEU A 179 9.97 -0.29 10.41
N ALA A 180 11.24 -0.12 10.00
CA ALA A 180 12.38 -0.42 10.88
C ALA A 180 12.34 0.43 12.17
N THR A 181 12.02 1.71 12.05
CA THR A 181 11.85 2.63 13.19
C THR A 181 10.67 2.23 14.08
N LEU A 182 9.55 1.83 13.48
CA LEU A 182 8.38 1.34 14.19
C LEU A 182 8.72 0.06 14.98
N PHE A 183 9.37 -0.92 14.35
CA PHE A 183 9.78 -2.16 15.02
C PHE A 183 10.77 -1.89 16.16
N ALA A 184 11.71 -0.96 15.99
CA ALA A 184 12.61 -0.53 17.05
C ALA A 184 11.84 0.09 18.22
N THR A 185 10.82 0.91 17.94
CA THR A 185 9.94 1.49 18.96
C THR A 185 9.13 0.43 19.69
N LEU A 186 8.66 -0.61 19.00
CA LEU A 186 7.92 -1.73 19.62
C LEU A 186 8.77 -2.49 20.65
N VAL A 187 10.11 -2.56 20.49
CA VAL A 187 11.01 -3.20 21.46
C VAL A 187 10.99 -2.49 22.81
N GLU A 188 10.69 -1.19 22.83
CA GLU A 188 10.61 -0.39 24.07
C GLU A 188 9.28 -0.58 24.81
N LEU A 189 8.26 -1.16 24.16
CA LEU A 189 6.97 -1.47 24.77
C LEU A 189 7.03 -2.74 25.62
N ASP A 190 6.02 -2.93 26.47
CA ASP A 190 5.82 -4.19 27.18
C ASP A 190 5.25 -5.29 26.26
N ASP A 191 5.39 -6.54 26.68
CA ASP A 191 4.90 -7.69 25.91
C ASP A 191 3.38 -7.69 25.73
N ALA A 192 2.63 -7.06 26.64
CA ALA A 192 1.17 -7.00 26.54
C ALA A 192 0.74 -6.10 25.37
N ALA A 193 1.38 -4.93 25.22
CA ALA A 193 1.16 -4.01 24.11
C ALA A 193 1.58 -4.63 22.77
N ILE A 194 2.70 -5.38 22.73
CA ILE A 194 3.14 -6.09 21.51
C ILE A 194 2.14 -7.18 21.13
N ARG A 195 1.66 -7.98 22.10
CA ARG A 195 0.66 -9.03 21.85
C ARG A 195 -0.69 -8.48 21.41
N ALA A 196 -1.04 -7.25 21.81
CA ALA A 196 -2.23 -6.56 21.31
C ALA A 196 -2.13 -6.22 19.81
N LEU A 197 -0.91 -6.01 19.28
CA LEU A 197 -0.67 -5.85 17.84
C LEU A 197 -0.66 -7.21 17.13
N HIS A 198 0.03 -8.20 17.69
CA HIS A 198 0.05 -9.56 17.15
C HIS A 198 0.36 -10.60 18.25
N PRO A 199 -0.52 -11.60 18.47
CA PRO A 199 -0.48 -12.45 19.66
C PRO A 199 0.75 -13.36 19.78
N ALA A 200 1.42 -13.66 18.67
CA ALA A 200 2.61 -14.50 18.64
C ALA A 200 3.93 -13.76 18.93
N HIS A 201 3.89 -12.43 19.12
CA HIS A 201 5.10 -11.64 19.33
C HIS A 201 5.28 -11.15 20.76
N SER A 202 6.55 -11.07 21.13
CA SER A 202 7.09 -10.46 22.35
C SER A 202 8.23 -9.51 21.98
N ARG A 203 8.71 -8.75 22.96
CA ARG A 203 9.90 -7.90 22.81
C ARG A 203 11.10 -8.65 22.25
N GLU A 204 11.29 -9.89 22.68
CA GLU A 204 12.38 -10.75 22.21
C GLU A 204 12.25 -11.06 20.72
N THR A 205 11.05 -11.48 20.27
CA THR A 205 10.82 -11.81 18.86
C THR A 205 10.96 -10.59 17.94
N ILE A 206 10.49 -9.40 18.38
CA ILE A 206 10.66 -8.17 17.60
C ILE A 206 12.13 -7.75 17.53
N ARG A 207 12.88 -7.88 18.63
CA ARG A 207 14.33 -7.64 18.64
C ARG A 207 15.05 -8.58 17.68
N ALA A 208 14.58 -9.83 17.57
CA ALA A 208 15.14 -10.81 16.66
C ALA A 208 14.81 -10.52 15.18
N LEU A 209 13.70 -9.83 14.88
CA LEU A 209 13.31 -9.40 13.53
C LEU A 209 14.21 -8.27 13.01
N LEU A 210 14.55 -7.28 13.84
CA LEU A 210 15.30 -6.08 13.42
C LEU A 210 16.57 -6.35 12.57
N PRO A 211 17.51 -7.22 12.97
CA PRO A 211 18.71 -7.48 12.15
C PRO A 211 18.43 -8.27 10.86
N ARG A 212 17.20 -8.77 10.70
CA ARG A 212 16.74 -9.59 9.57
C ARG A 212 15.67 -8.91 8.73
N PHE A 213 15.34 -7.66 9.06
CA PHE A 213 14.48 -6.81 8.26
C PHE A 213 15.33 -5.95 7.34
N HIS A 214 15.31 -6.28 6.06
CA HIS A 214 15.97 -5.58 4.97
C HIS A 214 14.91 -4.81 4.19
N TYR A 215 15.25 -3.63 3.68
CA TYR A 215 14.37 -2.88 2.80
C TYR A 215 15.16 -2.31 1.62
N PHE A 216 14.47 -2.09 0.50
CA PHE A 216 15.04 -1.45 -0.67
C PHE A 216 15.24 0.04 -0.42
N GLU A 217 16.39 0.59 -0.84
CA GLU A 217 16.78 1.97 -0.50
C GLU A 217 16.72 2.96 -1.67
N GLN A 218 16.28 2.52 -2.86
CA GLN A 218 16.30 3.33 -4.08
C GLN A 218 14.92 3.47 -4.75
N GLY A 219 13.85 3.55 -3.96
CA GLY A 219 12.51 3.83 -4.48
C GLY A 219 11.70 4.71 -3.55
N ASN A 220 11.01 5.72 -4.06
CA ASN A 220 10.13 6.55 -3.26
C ASN A 220 8.91 6.99 -4.05
N CYS A 221 7.84 7.30 -3.32
CA CYS A 221 6.70 8.00 -3.89
C CYS A 221 7.01 9.49 -3.98
N VAL A 222 7.07 10.03 -5.20
CA VAL A 222 7.37 11.46 -5.43
C VAL A 222 6.38 12.41 -4.73
N VAL A 223 5.13 11.97 -4.53
CA VAL A 223 4.10 12.76 -3.84
C VAL A 223 4.42 12.85 -2.34
N HIS A 224 4.67 11.71 -1.70
CA HIS A 224 4.99 11.68 -0.27
C HIS A 224 6.38 12.26 0.05
N HIS A 225 7.32 12.18 -0.90
CA HIS A 225 8.65 12.77 -0.77
C HIS A 225 8.61 14.29 -0.51
N MET A 226 7.56 14.99 -0.97
CA MET A 226 7.40 16.43 -0.76
C MET A 226 7.23 16.82 0.72
N PHE A 227 6.89 15.87 1.60
CA PHE A 227 6.64 16.10 3.03
C PHE A 227 7.90 15.89 3.89
N GLY A 228 9.05 16.40 3.42
CA GLY A 228 10.32 16.33 4.14
C GLY A 228 10.52 17.43 5.20
N ALA A 229 11.77 17.62 5.62
CA ALA A 229 12.17 18.50 6.72
C ALA A 229 11.62 19.93 6.67
N GLN A 230 11.48 20.52 5.48
CA GLN A 230 10.92 21.88 5.35
C GLN A 230 9.45 21.93 5.78
N VAL A 231 8.66 20.91 5.42
CA VAL A 231 7.25 20.81 5.82
C VAL A 231 7.16 20.54 7.31
N VAL A 232 7.98 19.62 7.84
CA VAL A 232 8.06 19.33 9.28
C VAL A 232 8.33 20.61 10.09
N ALA A 233 9.36 21.37 9.72
CA ALA A 233 9.72 22.61 10.40
C ALA A 233 8.60 23.67 10.34
N LYS A 234 7.80 23.67 9.26
CA LYS A 234 6.63 24.54 9.14
C LYS A 234 5.51 24.09 10.07
N VAL A 235 5.19 22.79 10.10
CA VAL A 235 4.15 22.23 10.99
C VAL A 235 4.51 22.50 12.45
N GLU A 236 5.75 22.23 12.86
CA GLU A 236 6.19 22.47 14.25
C GLU A 236 6.15 23.95 14.64
N ARG A 237 6.39 24.88 13.70
CA ARG A 237 6.39 26.32 13.97
C ARG A 237 4.99 26.93 13.98
N GLU A 238 4.16 26.56 13.01
CA GLU A 238 2.90 27.26 12.71
C GLU A 238 1.66 26.50 13.20
N TYR A 239 1.79 25.19 13.48
CA TYR A 239 0.69 24.29 13.80
C TYR A 239 1.07 23.37 14.97
N ALA A 240 1.66 23.92 16.03
CA ALA A 240 2.20 23.13 17.15
C ALA A 240 1.13 22.39 17.99
N ASP A 241 -0.13 22.79 17.86
CA ASP A 241 -1.30 22.34 18.63
C ASP A 241 -2.22 21.38 17.86
N VAL A 242 -1.87 21.01 16.63
CA VAL A 242 -2.70 20.12 15.80
C VAL A 242 -2.33 18.64 15.98
N ASP A 243 -3.32 17.77 15.80
CA ASP A 243 -3.07 16.34 15.61
C ASP A 243 -2.35 16.12 14.26
N VAL A 244 -1.24 15.39 14.28
CA VAL A 244 -0.46 15.07 13.08
C VAL A 244 -0.54 13.58 12.77
N THR A 245 -1.04 13.25 11.58
CA THR A 245 -1.00 11.91 11.00
C THR A 245 -0.12 11.91 9.76
N ALA A 246 0.60 10.81 9.51
CA ALA A 246 1.44 10.67 8.33
C ALA A 246 1.31 9.28 7.73
N HIS A 247 1.25 9.23 6.39
CA HIS A 247 1.33 7.98 5.65
C HIS A 247 2.73 7.36 5.79
N LEU A 248 2.87 6.03 5.75
CA LEU A 248 4.17 5.38 5.94
C LEU A 248 5.21 5.71 4.84
N GLU A 249 4.77 6.22 3.69
CA GLU A 249 5.64 6.61 2.57
C GLU A 249 6.32 7.99 2.75
N VAL A 250 6.01 8.74 3.82
CA VAL A 250 6.64 10.05 4.04
C VAL A 250 8.09 9.91 4.52
N PRO A 251 8.97 10.90 4.25
CA PRO A 251 10.29 10.98 4.86
C PRO A 251 10.26 10.81 6.39
N GLY A 252 11.31 10.18 6.94
CA GLY A 252 11.36 9.76 8.34
C GLY A 252 11.13 10.88 9.35
N GLU A 253 11.53 12.11 9.04
CA GLU A 253 11.26 13.27 9.88
C GLU A 253 9.76 13.57 10.08
N MET A 254 8.95 13.38 9.04
CA MET A 254 7.50 13.61 9.09
C MET A 254 6.80 12.44 9.78
N PHE A 255 7.26 11.22 9.54
CA PHE A 255 6.79 10.05 10.28
C PHE A 255 7.09 10.19 11.79
N ALA A 256 8.29 10.62 12.17
CA ALA A 256 8.66 10.86 13.55
C ALA A 256 7.86 12.00 14.20
N LEU A 257 7.51 13.05 13.46
CA LEU A 257 6.60 14.08 13.94
C LEU A 257 5.22 13.50 14.28
N ALA A 258 4.63 12.72 13.36
CA ALA A 258 3.33 12.09 13.56
C ALA A 258 3.35 11.08 14.74
N LEU A 259 4.41 10.29 14.87
CA LEU A 259 4.57 9.32 15.96
C LEU A 259 4.62 10.03 17.33
N ARG A 260 5.38 11.13 17.43
CA ARG A 260 5.43 11.97 18.64
C ARG A 260 4.07 12.59 18.96
N ALA A 261 3.31 13.02 17.95
CA ALA A 261 1.96 13.56 18.14
C ALA A 261 0.99 12.50 18.67
N GLN A 262 1.00 11.28 18.11
CA GLN A 262 0.16 10.17 18.60
C GLN A 262 0.48 9.78 20.06
N GLN A 263 1.75 9.75 20.43
CA GLN A 263 2.18 9.47 21.81
C GLN A 263 1.67 10.54 22.79
N ARG A 264 1.74 11.83 22.42
CA ARG A 264 1.19 12.93 23.25
C ARG A 264 -0.32 12.83 23.42
N ALA A 265 -1.04 12.38 22.39
CA ALA A 265 -2.49 12.20 22.43
C ALA A 265 -2.94 10.93 23.18
N GLY A 266 -2.02 10.12 23.74
CA GLY A 266 -2.35 8.87 24.42
C GLY A 266 -2.93 7.79 23.51
N VAL A 267 -2.73 7.90 22.19
CA VAL A 267 -3.20 6.92 21.21
C VAL A 267 -2.24 5.73 21.22
N SER A 268 -2.79 4.53 21.45
CA SER A 268 -1.99 3.30 21.46
C SER A 268 -1.37 3.03 20.10
N LEU A 269 -0.06 2.72 20.07
CA LEU A 269 0.65 2.26 18.88
C LEU A 269 0.07 0.95 18.30
N ALA A 270 -0.75 0.21 19.07
CA ALA A 270 -1.46 -0.98 18.62
C ALA A 270 -2.76 -0.65 17.84
N ARG A 271 -3.21 0.60 17.86
CA ARG A 271 -4.31 1.14 17.04
C ARG A 271 -3.89 2.53 16.50
N PRO A 272 -2.97 2.58 15.53
CA PRO A 272 -2.70 3.83 14.84
C PRO A 272 -4.04 4.34 14.28
N ARG A 273 -4.36 5.61 14.49
CA ARG A 273 -5.50 6.25 13.84
C ARG A 273 -5.21 6.23 12.34
N THR A 274 -5.64 5.15 11.67
CA THR A 274 -5.61 4.87 10.23
C THR A 274 -4.38 5.39 9.48
N PHE A 275 -3.49 4.46 9.10
CA PHE A 275 -2.61 4.62 7.95
C PHE A 275 -3.41 4.57 6.65
#